data_AF-A0A1M5ZHW1-F1
#
_entry.id   AF-A0A1M5ZHW1-F1
#
_cell.length_a   1.000
_cell.length_b   1.000
_cell.length_c   1.000
_cell.angle_alpha   90.00
_cell.angle_beta   90.00
_cell.angle_gamma   90.00
#
_symmetry.space_group_name_H-M   'P 1'
#
loop_
_entity.id
_entity.type
_entity.pdbx_description
1 polymer ?
#
loop_
_entity_poly.entity_id
_entity_poly.type
_entity_poly.pdbx_seq_one_letter_code
_entity_poly.pdbx_strand_id
1 'polypeptide(L)'
;MPTKRDVEQVLEKRDWNQLSIWAKEHRNVYRQLMTRIYVKDGLIFWRAVDALGFLVREIEKEKPTFAVELVRRYFWMLNEESGGTAWNASEAIGSLLAHCPGTCGHFNWMLSGLLEDESLRDGALWGLAQLAQTAPQLVYPLEERISPFLEAKEPFARGLAALIYALMRKPADDFELYREQGPKWSVSKELDQRLKNDQHHLEIYQDGNFVSYTVQELWQVQTLAFWSEQMNIKDMEVEITVASTEEGLCWLGLGSMVEEEQSLRTWAARWFPKGFLIRKREPNTEAFRQLQEYLTGKIKDFSIPLHQVGTPFQLQVWKELLRIPYGETRSYGDIAARVGNPKGQRAVGMANNQNPIGIVVPCHRVIGKNGSLTGYAGGLDIKERLLELEGFIRT
;
A
#
# COMPACT_ATOMS: atom_id res chain seq x y z
N MET A 1 34.34 -4.78 9.23
CA MET A 1 33.58 -5.94 8.73
C MET A 1 32.63 -6.39 9.82
N PRO A 2 31.30 -6.29 9.61
CA PRO A 2 30.31 -6.67 10.60
C PRO A 2 30.36 -8.18 10.89
N THR A 3 30.24 -8.52 12.16
CA THR A 3 30.15 -9.89 12.65
C THR A 3 28.75 -10.47 12.40
N LYS A 4 28.58 -11.77 12.64
CA LYS A 4 27.28 -12.46 12.54
C LYS A 4 26.24 -11.84 13.47
N ARG A 5 26.65 -11.50 14.68
CA ARG A 5 25.80 -10.88 15.69
C ARG A 5 25.38 -9.47 15.27
N ASP A 6 26.27 -8.72 14.63
CA ASP A 6 25.95 -7.37 14.14
C ASP A 6 24.88 -7.42 13.05
N VAL A 7 25.02 -8.33 12.09
CA VAL A 7 24.01 -8.54 11.04
C VAL A 7 22.68 -8.98 11.64
N GLU A 8 22.68 -9.89 12.62
CA GLU A 8 21.45 -10.32 13.30
C GLU A 8 20.76 -9.17 14.04
N GLN A 9 21.50 -8.32 14.76
CA GLN A 9 20.93 -7.15 15.42
C GLN A 9 20.32 -6.16 14.43
N VAL A 10 20.94 -6.00 13.25
CA VAL A 10 20.40 -5.15 12.18
C VAL A 10 19.12 -5.76 11.60
N LEU A 11 19.07 -7.08 11.39
CA LEU A 11 17.83 -7.77 11.01
C LEU A 11 16.76 -7.59 12.11
N GLU A 12 17.11 -7.78 13.38
CA GLU A 12 16.21 -7.63 14.53
C GLU A 12 15.58 -6.24 14.63
N LYS A 13 16.37 -5.21 14.34
CA LYS A 13 15.92 -3.81 14.36
C LYS A 13 15.31 -3.35 13.04
N ARG A 14 15.42 -4.16 11.98
CA ARG A 14 15.06 -3.81 10.60
C ARG A 14 15.74 -2.54 10.10
N ASP A 15 17.01 -2.36 10.48
CA ASP A 15 17.79 -1.21 10.02
C ASP A 15 18.36 -1.48 8.62
N TRP A 16 17.47 -1.43 7.62
CA TRP A 16 17.81 -1.71 6.23
C TRP A 16 18.83 -0.71 5.64
N ASN A 17 18.82 0.52 6.16
CA ASN A 17 19.79 1.54 5.76
C ASN A 17 21.20 1.14 6.22
N GLN A 18 21.35 0.77 7.49
CA GLN A 18 22.63 0.28 8.02
C GLN A 18 23.10 -0.99 7.30
N LEU A 19 22.17 -1.91 7.01
CA LEU A 19 22.48 -3.14 6.28
C LEU A 19 22.99 -2.84 4.87
N SER A 20 22.36 -1.91 4.16
CA SER A 20 22.75 -1.49 2.80
C SER A 20 24.15 -0.88 2.78
N ILE A 21 24.46 0.01 3.72
CA ILE A 21 25.80 0.60 3.89
C ILE A 21 26.83 -0.52 4.05
N TRP A 22 26.61 -1.44 4.99
CA TRP A 22 27.55 -2.54 5.21
C TRP A 22 27.66 -3.49 4.02
N ALA A 23 26.57 -3.74 3.30
CA ALA A 23 26.56 -4.63 2.16
C ALA A 23 27.36 -4.06 0.97
N LYS A 24 27.43 -2.73 0.82
CA LYS A 24 28.30 -2.07 -0.17
C LYS A 24 29.79 -2.21 0.18
N GLU A 25 30.13 -2.13 1.46
CA GLU A 25 31.52 -2.17 1.95
C GLU A 25 32.07 -3.59 2.15
N HIS A 26 31.19 -4.56 2.43
CA HIS A 26 31.58 -5.88 2.91
C HIS A 26 30.76 -7.01 2.26
N ARG A 27 31.35 -7.72 1.29
CA ARG A 27 30.74 -8.89 0.62
C ARG A 27 30.30 -9.99 1.59
N ASN A 28 30.88 -10.07 2.79
CA ASN A 28 30.50 -11.05 3.82
C ASN A 28 29.07 -10.87 4.32
N VAL A 29 28.47 -9.68 4.22
CA VAL A 29 27.08 -9.44 4.63
C VAL A 29 26.12 -10.34 3.84
N TYR A 30 26.28 -10.44 2.52
CA TYR A 30 25.48 -11.33 1.69
C TYR A 30 25.63 -12.80 2.09
N ARG A 31 26.86 -13.26 2.35
CA ARG A 31 27.10 -14.64 2.81
C ARG A 31 26.36 -14.93 4.12
N GLN A 32 26.37 -13.99 5.05
CA GLN A 32 25.70 -14.10 6.33
C GLN A 32 24.16 -14.12 6.17
N LEU A 33 23.60 -13.29 5.28
CA LEU A 33 22.17 -13.32 4.95
C LEU A 33 21.78 -14.66 4.32
N MET A 34 22.52 -15.13 3.33
CA MET A 34 22.26 -16.43 2.69
C MET A 34 22.26 -17.56 3.72
N THR A 35 23.23 -17.55 4.65
CA THR A 35 23.28 -18.54 5.74
C THR A 35 22.02 -18.53 6.61
N ARG A 36 21.42 -17.35 6.82
CA ARG A 36 20.16 -17.22 7.58
C ARG A 36 18.92 -17.60 6.78
N ILE A 37 18.95 -17.49 5.45
CA ILE A 37 17.88 -17.98 4.57
C ILE A 37 17.88 -19.51 4.48
N TYR A 38 19.05 -20.17 4.56
CA TYR A 38 19.11 -21.64 4.54
C TYR A 38 18.44 -22.32 5.74
N VAL A 39 18.31 -21.62 6.87
CA VAL A 39 17.72 -22.17 8.09
C VAL A 39 16.38 -21.47 8.34
N LYS A 40 15.28 -22.18 8.14
CA LYS A 40 13.92 -21.66 8.35
C LYS A 40 13.61 -21.57 9.85
N ASP A 41 14.17 -20.55 10.51
CA ASP A 41 14.11 -20.34 11.96
C ASP A 41 13.49 -18.98 12.30
N GLY A 42 12.17 -19.00 12.51
CA GLY A 42 11.41 -17.89 13.08
C GLY A 42 11.56 -16.55 12.36
N LEU A 43 11.48 -15.47 13.13
CA LEU A 43 11.44 -14.10 12.62
C LEU A 43 12.72 -13.67 11.88
N ILE A 44 13.88 -14.18 12.29
CA ILE A 44 15.17 -13.84 11.66
C ILE A 44 15.25 -14.37 10.24
N PHE A 45 14.73 -15.58 9.99
CA PHE A 45 14.63 -16.13 8.64
C PHE A 45 13.85 -15.18 7.72
N TRP A 46 12.62 -14.80 8.11
CA TRP A 46 11.77 -13.93 7.28
C TRP A 46 12.37 -12.56 7.07
N ARG A 47 13.03 -12.00 8.09
CA ARG A 47 13.75 -10.72 7.97
C ARG A 47 14.98 -10.84 7.09
N ALA A 48 15.67 -11.97 7.07
CA ALA A 48 16.77 -12.21 6.14
C ALA A 48 16.28 -12.33 4.70
N VAL A 49 15.15 -13.02 4.48
CA VAL A 49 14.48 -13.11 3.18
C VAL A 49 14.04 -11.73 2.69
N ASP A 50 13.40 -10.93 3.53
CA ASP A 50 12.98 -9.55 3.25
C ASP A 50 14.19 -8.64 2.95
N ALA A 51 15.22 -8.72 3.79
CA ALA A 51 16.48 -7.99 3.62
C ALA A 51 17.18 -8.31 2.30
N LEU A 52 17.14 -9.57 1.85
CA LEU A 52 17.69 -9.97 0.56
C LEU A 52 17.02 -9.18 -0.57
N GLY A 53 15.69 -9.15 -0.61
CA GLY A 53 14.92 -8.40 -1.60
C GLY A 53 15.24 -6.90 -1.56
N PHE A 54 15.26 -6.31 -0.36
CA PHE A 54 15.62 -4.91 -0.18
C PHE A 54 17.02 -4.58 -0.72
N LEU A 55 18.04 -5.37 -0.34
CA LEU A 55 19.42 -5.12 -0.78
C LEU A 55 19.58 -5.29 -2.28
N VAL A 56 18.93 -6.30 -2.87
CA VAL A 56 18.96 -6.48 -4.32
C VAL A 56 18.33 -5.29 -5.05
N ARG A 57 17.21 -4.76 -4.56
CA ARG A 57 16.61 -3.54 -5.10
C ARG A 57 17.57 -2.35 -5.04
N GLU A 58 18.31 -2.19 -3.95
CA GLU A 58 19.32 -1.13 -3.83
C GLU A 58 20.50 -1.33 -4.80
N ILE A 59 20.95 -2.57 -5.01
CA ILE A 59 21.99 -2.88 -6.01
C ILE A 59 21.50 -2.57 -7.42
N GLU A 60 20.25 -2.90 -7.75
CA GLU A 60 19.70 -2.73 -9.09
C GLU A 60 19.69 -1.27 -9.57
N LYS A 61 19.67 -0.30 -8.64
CA LYS A 61 19.83 1.13 -8.98
C LYS A 61 21.16 1.43 -9.67
N GLU A 62 22.21 0.66 -9.36
CA GLU A 62 23.56 0.81 -9.93
C GLU A 62 23.87 -0.28 -10.97
N LYS A 63 23.27 -1.46 -10.83
CA LYS A 63 23.49 -2.64 -11.70
C LYS A 63 22.17 -3.22 -12.19
N PRO A 64 21.62 -2.68 -13.30
CA PRO A 64 20.41 -3.22 -13.90
C PRO A 64 20.55 -4.72 -14.16
N THR A 65 19.49 -5.50 -13.97
CA THR A 65 19.40 -6.96 -14.20
C THR A 65 20.02 -7.86 -13.12
N PHE A 66 20.63 -7.31 -12.07
CA PHE A 66 21.19 -8.13 -10.98
C PHE A 66 20.13 -9.03 -10.32
N ALA A 67 18.90 -8.55 -10.16
CA ALA A 67 17.80 -9.37 -9.62
C ALA A 67 17.48 -10.56 -10.53
N VAL A 68 17.47 -10.35 -11.86
CA VAL A 68 17.23 -11.39 -12.87
C VAL A 68 18.29 -12.48 -12.80
N GLU A 69 19.57 -12.11 -12.71
CA GLU A 69 20.67 -13.07 -12.58
C GLU A 69 20.55 -13.90 -11.31
N LEU A 70 20.18 -13.28 -10.19
CA LEU A 70 20.04 -13.97 -8.92
C LEU A 70 18.84 -14.93 -8.91
N VAL A 71 17.69 -14.50 -9.45
CA VAL A 71 16.51 -15.35 -9.61
C VAL A 71 16.83 -16.58 -10.47
N ARG A 72 17.54 -16.40 -11.60
CA ARG A 72 17.99 -17.51 -12.45
C ARG A 72 18.89 -18.49 -11.70
N ARG A 73 19.78 -18.00 -10.84
CA ARG A 73 20.63 -18.88 -9.99
C ARG A 73 19.81 -19.70 -9.01
N TYR A 74 18.80 -19.11 -8.35
CA TYR A 74 17.92 -19.87 -7.46
C TYR A 74 17.14 -20.96 -8.21
N PHE A 75 16.59 -20.65 -9.39
CA PHE A 75 15.94 -21.67 -10.21
C PHE A 75 16.91 -22.76 -10.68
N TRP A 76 18.15 -22.41 -11.02
CA TRP A 76 19.16 -23.40 -11.38
C TRP A 76 19.52 -24.32 -10.20
N MET A 77 19.59 -23.78 -8.97
CA MET A 77 19.82 -24.57 -7.76
C MET A 77 18.67 -25.54 -7.42
N LEU A 78 17.45 -25.24 -7.86
CA LEU A 78 16.30 -26.11 -7.69
C LEU A 78 16.32 -27.32 -8.63
N ASN A 79 17.16 -27.31 -9.67
CA ASN A 79 17.30 -28.43 -10.59
C ASN A 79 18.09 -29.58 -9.93
N GLU A 80 17.63 -30.82 -10.08
CA GLU A 80 18.24 -32.03 -9.52
C GLU A 80 19.72 -32.18 -9.94
N GLU A 81 20.05 -31.73 -11.16
CA GLU A 81 21.40 -31.75 -11.72
C GLU A 81 22.40 -30.83 -10.99
N SER A 82 21.93 -29.89 -10.17
CA SER A 82 22.79 -28.95 -9.45
C SER A 82 23.53 -29.59 -8.27
N GLY A 83 23.06 -30.76 -7.80
CA GLY A 83 23.58 -31.43 -6.59
C GLY A 83 23.40 -30.61 -5.29
N GLY A 84 22.66 -29.50 -5.35
CA GLY A 84 22.40 -28.60 -4.23
C GLY A 84 21.03 -28.85 -3.61
N THR A 85 20.92 -28.68 -2.30
CA THR A 85 19.61 -28.62 -1.63
C THR A 85 19.11 -27.18 -1.62
N ALA A 86 18.10 -26.88 -2.44
CA ALA A 86 17.53 -25.54 -2.59
C ALA A 86 16.49 -25.20 -1.50
N TRP A 87 16.82 -25.46 -0.23
CA TRP A 87 15.95 -25.14 0.89
C TRP A 87 15.62 -23.64 0.92
N ASN A 88 14.33 -23.32 1.00
CA ASN A 88 13.77 -21.96 1.05
C ASN A 88 14.09 -21.06 -0.16
N ALA A 89 14.48 -21.64 -1.29
CA ALA A 89 14.72 -20.88 -2.53
C ALA A 89 13.43 -20.20 -3.02
N SER A 90 12.27 -20.81 -2.81
CA SER A 90 10.95 -20.25 -3.10
C SER A 90 10.70 -18.91 -2.41
N GLU A 91 11.01 -18.80 -1.11
CA GLU A 91 10.88 -17.59 -0.32
C GLU A 91 11.86 -16.51 -0.79
N ALA A 92 13.10 -16.89 -1.09
CA ALA A 92 14.09 -15.97 -1.64
C ALA A 92 13.67 -15.43 -3.00
N ILE A 93 13.21 -16.29 -3.93
CA ILE A 93 12.66 -15.89 -5.23
C ILE A 93 11.46 -14.96 -5.00
N GLY A 94 10.50 -15.35 -4.15
CA GLY A 94 9.34 -14.53 -3.80
C GLY A 94 9.69 -13.12 -3.34
N SER A 95 10.65 -13.00 -2.42
CA SER A 95 11.12 -11.71 -1.92
C SER A 95 11.78 -10.86 -3.01
N LEU A 96 12.60 -11.46 -3.88
CA LEU A 96 13.21 -10.77 -5.02
C LEU A 96 12.14 -10.24 -5.98
N LEU A 97 11.16 -11.06 -6.34
CA LEU A 97 10.06 -10.69 -7.22
C LEU A 97 9.24 -9.53 -6.62
N ALA A 98 8.94 -9.60 -5.32
CA ALA A 98 8.16 -8.58 -4.64
C ALA A 98 8.89 -7.23 -4.50
N HIS A 99 10.22 -7.24 -4.32
CA HIS A 99 11.04 -6.03 -4.20
C HIS A 99 11.46 -5.43 -5.54
N CYS A 100 11.58 -6.28 -6.57
CA CYS A 100 12.02 -5.92 -7.91
C CYS A 100 11.00 -6.32 -9.00
N PRO A 101 9.70 -5.97 -8.86
CA PRO A 101 8.66 -6.48 -9.76
C PRO A 101 8.80 -5.97 -11.20
N GLY A 102 9.45 -4.81 -11.40
CA GLY A 102 9.71 -4.26 -12.73
C GLY A 102 10.76 -5.02 -13.54
N THR A 103 11.74 -5.65 -12.86
CA THR A 103 12.89 -6.30 -13.51
C THR A 103 12.73 -7.82 -13.55
N CYS A 104 12.41 -8.45 -12.42
CA CYS A 104 12.28 -9.91 -12.31
C CYS A 104 10.86 -10.39 -12.00
N GLY A 105 9.86 -9.51 -11.95
CA GLY A 105 8.47 -9.91 -11.68
C GLY A 105 7.87 -10.87 -12.71
N HIS A 106 8.39 -10.90 -13.95
CA HIS A 106 7.96 -11.82 -15.01
C HIS A 106 8.30 -13.30 -14.75
N PHE A 107 9.11 -13.59 -13.72
CA PHE A 107 9.35 -14.95 -13.25
C PHE A 107 8.19 -15.50 -12.40
N ASN A 108 7.10 -14.73 -12.23
CA ASN A 108 5.86 -15.12 -11.54
C ASN A 108 5.34 -16.51 -11.95
N TRP A 109 5.38 -16.84 -13.24
CA TRP A 109 4.91 -18.13 -13.77
C TRP A 109 5.82 -19.27 -13.30
N MET A 110 7.13 -19.07 -13.32
CA MET A 110 8.09 -20.05 -12.81
C MET A 110 7.95 -20.25 -11.30
N LEU A 111 7.77 -19.17 -10.52
CA LEU A 111 7.51 -19.28 -9.09
C LEU A 111 6.20 -20.05 -8.82
N SER A 112 5.15 -19.78 -9.60
CA SER A 112 3.87 -20.49 -9.48
C SER A 112 3.94 -21.97 -9.91
N GLY A 113 4.93 -22.36 -10.70
CA GLY A 113 5.20 -23.76 -10.99
C GLY A 113 5.68 -24.53 -9.75
N LEU A 114 6.34 -23.86 -8.80
CA LEU A 114 6.81 -24.48 -7.55
C LEU A 114 5.67 -24.83 -6.58
N LEU A 115 4.43 -24.42 -6.87
CA LEU A 115 3.24 -24.79 -6.07
C LEU A 115 2.92 -26.29 -6.13
N GLU A 116 3.38 -26.96 -7.19
CA GLU A 116 3.19 -28.39 -7.41
C GLU A 116 4.07 -29.24 -6.48
N ASP A 117 5.20 -28.70 -6.01
CA ASP A 117 6.12 -29.34 -5.07
C ASP A 117 5.75 -29.01 -3.62
N GLU A 118 5.41 -30.04 -2.82
CA GLU A 118 5.02 -29.88 -1.41
C GLU A 118 6.07 -29.17 -0.56
N SER A 119 7.36 -29.35 -0.85
CA SER A 119 8.46 -28.77 -0.08
C SER A 119 8.69 -27.28 -0.37
N LEU A 120 8.24 -26.79 -1.52
CA LEU A 120 8.43 -25.41 -2.00
C LEU A 120 7.14 -24.59 -2.00
N ARG A 121 5.99 -25.27 -2.00
CA ARG A 121 4.65 -24.69 -2.11
C ARG A 121 4.41 -23.52 -1.16
N ASP A 122 4.70 -23.69 0.12
CA ASP A 122 4.44 -22.65 1.13
C ASP A 122 5.26 -21.39 0.88
N GLY A 123 6.53 -21.56 0.51
CA GLY A 123 7.39 -20.45 0.14
C GLY A 123 6.96 -19.77 -1.15
N ALA A 124 6.46 -20.55 -2.12
CA ALA A 124 5.96 -20.05 -3.38
C ALA A 124 4.65 -19.27 -3.21
N LEU A 125 3.69 -19.81 -2.45
CA LEU A 125 2.46 -19.10 -2.07
C LEU A 125 2.77 -17.81 -1.32
N TRP A 126 3.68 -17.87 -0.34
CA TRP A 126 4.10 -16.68 0.39
C TRP A 126 4.72 -15.65 -0.56
N GLY A 127 5.62 -16.07 -1.44
CA GLY A 127 6.26 -15.21 -2.43
C GLY A 127 5.27 -14.53 -3.37
N LEU A 128 4.26 -15.28 -3.85
CA LEU A 128 3.17 -14.74 -4.65
C LEU A 128 2.29 -13.78 -3.84
N ALA A 129 2.07 -14.03 -2.55
CA ALA A 129 1.36 -13.10 -1.67
C ALA A 129 2.13 -11.79 -1.44
N GLN A 130 3.46 -11.84 -1.31
CA GLN A 130 4.28 -10.62 -1.25
C GLN A 130 4.26 -9.88 -2.59
N LEU A 131 4.35 -10.60 -3.71
CA LEU A 131 4.23 -10.00 -5.04
C LEU A 131 2.86 -9.38 -5.27
N ALA A 132 1.78 -9.98 -4.75
CA ALA A 132 0.43 -9.43 -4.86
C ALA A 132 0.27 -8.10 -4.11
N GLN A 133 1.02 -7.89 -3.02
CA GLN A 133 1.01 -6.62 -2.28
C GLN A 133 1.73 -5.50 -3.03
N THR A 134 2.79 -5.81 -3.77
CA THR A 134 3.62 -4.78 -4.45
C THR A 134 3.31 -4.62 -5.94
N ALA A 135 2.81 -5.67 -6.58
CA ALA A 135 2.56 -5.75 -8.02
C ALA A 135 1.44 -6.78 -8.34
N PRO A 136 0.20 -6.55 -7.87
CA PRO A 136 -0.93 -7.49 -8.02
C PRO A 136 -1.21 -7.89 -9.47
N GLN A 137 -0.96 -7.01 -10.44
CA GLN A 137 -1.11 -7.28 -11.87
C GLN A 137 -0.23 -8.42 -12.39
N LEU A 138 0.88 -8.71 -11.71
CA LEU A 138 1.74 -9.85 -12.03
C LEU A 138 1.20 -11.17 -11.46
N VAL A 139 0.22 -11.13 -10.57
CA VAL A 139 -0.38 -12.32 -9.98
C VAL A 139 -1.74 -12.63 -10.60
N TYR A 140 -2.44 -11.63 -11.17
CA TYR A 140 -3.73 -11.81 -11.85
C TYR A 140 -3.80 -12.99 -12.84
N PRO A 141 -2.78 -13.24 -13.70
CA PRO A 141 -2.84 -14.34 -14.67
C PRO A 141 -2.67 -15.74 -14.07
N LEU A 142 -2.47 -15.84 -12.75
CA LEU A 142 -2.12 -17.10 -12.06
C LEU A 142 -3.33 -17.76 -11.37
N GLU A 143 -4.56 -17.41 -11.76
CA GLU A 143 -5.81 -17.92 -11.17
C GLU A 143 -5.82 -19.43 -11.00
N GLU A 144 -5.65 -20.14 -12.10
CA GLU A 144 -5.80 -21.60 -12.16
C GLU A 144 -4.78 -22.32 -11.28
N ARG A 145 -3.65 -21.66 -10.97
CA ARG A 145 -2.60 -22.20 -10.11
C ARG A 145 -2.85 -21.91 -8.63
N ILE A 146 -3.52 -20.82 -8.30
CA ILE A 146 -3.69 -20.35 -6.92
C ILE A 146 -5.05 -20.74 -6.36
N SER A 147 -6.12 -20.69 -7.17
CA SER A 147 -7.49 -20.97 -6.74
C SER A 147 -7.69 -22.35 -6.08
N PRO A 148 -6.98 -23.44 -6.47
CA PRO A 148 -7.12 -24.73 -5.79
C PRO A 148 -6.72 -24.66 -4.30
N PHE A 149 -5.84 -23.74 -3.92
CA PHE A 149 -5.39 -23.59 -2.54
C PHE A 149 -6.43 -22.94 -1.63
N LEU A 150 -7.47 -22.30 -2.16
CA LEU A 150 -8.64 -21.86 -1.38
C LEU A 150 -9.38 -23.05 -0.72
N GLU A 151 -9.13 -24.27 -1.20
CA GLU A 151 -9.66 -25.50 -0.64
C GLU A 151 -8.61 -26.39 0.04
N ALA A 152 -7.37 -25.90 0.18
CA ALA A 152 -6.32 -26.63 0.88
C ALA A 152 -6.77 -26.98 2.31
N LYS A 153 -6.41 -28.18 2.80
CA LYS A 153 -6.69 -28.57 4.20
C LYS A 153 -5.89 -27.74 5.19
N GLU A 154 -4.63 -27.46 4.85
CA GLU A 154 -3.72 -26.65 5.66
C GLU A 154 -4.16 -25.18 5.69
N PRO A 155 -4.44 -24.61 6.88
CA PRO A 155 -4.87 -23.22 7.01
C PRO A 155 -3.88 -22.20 6.44
N PHE A 156 -2.58 -22.49 6.51
CA PHE A 156 -1.54 -21.57 6.02
C PHE A 156 -1.66 -21.34 4.50
N ALA A 157 -1.66 -22.43 3.72
CA ALA A 157 -1.83 -22.36 2.27
C ALA A 157 -3.18 -21.73 1.88
N ARG A 158 -4.25 -22.11 2.59
CA ARG A 158 -5.60 -21.57 2.35
C ARG A 158 -5.71 -20.09 2.64
N GLY A 159 -5.13 -19.63 3.75
CA GLY A 159 -5.11 -18.22 4.12
C GLY A 159 -4.23 -17.37 3.20
N LEU A 160 -3.08 -17.89 2.73
CA LEU A 160 -2.28 -17.20 1.71
C LEU A 160 -3.01 -17.06 0.39
N ALA A 161 -3.69 -18.12 -0.07
CA ALA A 161 -4.53 -18.05 -1.27
C ALA A 161 -5.69 -17.06 -1.10
N ALA A 162 -6.33 -17.04 0.08
CA ALA A 162 -7.37 -16.08 0.41
C ALA A 162 -6.86 -14.63 0.42
N LEU A 163 -5.69 -14.39 1.00
CA LEU A 163 -5.02 -13.08 0.97
C LEU A 163 -4.71 -12.66 -0.47
N ILE A 164 -4.06 -13.52 -1.25
CA ILE A 164 -3.74 -13.24 -2.66
C ILE A 164 -5.02 -12.85 -3.40
N TYR A 165 -6.09 -13.64 -3.26
CA TYR A 165 -7.39 -13.34 -3.85
C TYR A 165 -7.90 -11.96 -3.44
N ALA A 166 -7.91 -11.65 -2.14
CA ALA A 166 -8.42 -10.39 -1.62
C ALA A 166 -7.64 -9.16 -2.13
N LEU A 167 -6.31 -9.25 -2.23
CA LEU A 167 -5.45 -8.18 -2.77
C LEU A 167 -5.68 -7.90 -4.26
N MET A 168 -6.22 -8.90 -4.97
CA MET A 168 -6.51 -8.83 -6.39
C MET A 168 -7.97 -8.56 -6.70
N ARG A 169 -8.87 -8.77 -5.74
CA ARG A 169 -10.31 -8.56 -5.90
C ARG A 169 -10.58 -7.13 -6.37
N LYS A 170 -11.53 -6.99 -7.29
CA LYS A 170 -12.08 -5.68 -7.62
C LYS A 170 -12.86 -5.13 -6.42
N PRO A 171 -12.77 -3.82 -6.13
CA PRO A 171 -13.84 -3.11 -5.44
C PRO A 171 -15.19 -3.43 -6.10
N ALA A 172 -16.26 -3.50 -5.33
CA ALA A 172 -17.59 -3.86 -5.83
C ALA A 172 -17.98 -3.08 -7.11
N ASP A 173 -18.77 -3.73 -7.97
CA ASP A 173 -19.08 -3.36 -9.36
C ASP A 173 -19.61 -1.92 -9.60
N ASP A 174 -19.94 -1.16 -8.56
CA ASP A 174 -20.47 0.21 -8.64
C ASP A 174 -19.39 1.30 -8.71
N PHE A 175 -18.11 0.93 -8.68
CA PHE A 175 -16.99 1.87 -8.68
C PHE A 175 -15.93 1.44 -9.71
N GLU A 176 -15.98 2.04 -10.91
CA GLU A 176 -14.89 1.96 -11.90
C GLU A 176 -13.67 2.77 -11.42
N LEU A 177 -13.06 2.34 -10.32
CA LEU A 177 -11.88 2.99 -9.75
C LEU A 177 -10.64 2.78 -10.61
N TYR A 178 -10.50 1.66 -11.33
CA TYR A 178 -9.28 1.32 -12.07
C TYR A 178 -9.63 0.78 -13.48
N ARG A 179 -8.85 1.14 -14.52
CA ARG A 179 -9.10 0.69 -15.91
C ARG A 179 -8.83 -0.81 -16.09
N GLU A 180 -7.92 -1.39 -15.33
CA GLU A 180 -7.69 -2.83 -15.28
C GLU A 180 -9.03 -3.53 -14.97
N GLN A 181 -9.50 -4.37 -15.90
CA GLN A 181 -10.72 -5.18 -15.74
C GLN A 181 -10.62 -6.24 -14.64
N GLY A 182 -9.69 -6.09 -13.69
CA GLY A 182 -9.41 -6.98 -12.57
C GLY A 182 -9.26 -8.44 -12.98
N PRO A 183 -8.95 -9.32 -12.03
CA PRO A 183 -9.10 -10.74 -12.26
C PRO A 183 -10.59 -11.08 -12.40
N LYS A 184 -10.94 -11.93 -13.36
CA LYS A 184 -12.27 -12.59 -13.41
C LYS A 184 -12.35 -13.76 -12.43
N TRP A 185 -11.58 -13.72 -11.35
CA TRP A 185 -11.58 -14.79 -10.37
C TRP A 185 -12.96 -14.82 -9.74
N SER A 186 -13.63 -15.95 -9.89
CA SER A 186 -14.95 -16.16 -9.31
C SER A 186 -14.91 -17.43 -8.49
N VAL A 187 -15.44 -17.35 -7.28
CA VAL A 187 -15.60 -18.51 -6.40
C VAL A 187 -17.06 -18.87 -6.32
N SER A 188 -17.34 -20.16 -6.08
CA SER A 188 -18.70 -20.59 -5.80
C SER A 188 -19.23 -19.92 -4.53
N LYS A 189 -20.55 -19.75 -4.43
CA LYS A 189 -21.18 -19.17 -3.23
C LYS A 189 -20.90 -20.01 -1.99
N GLU A 190 -20.81 -21.33 -2.17
CA GLU A 190 -20.48 -22.29 -1.12
C GLU A 190 -19.05 -22.07 -0.60
N LEU A 191 -18.08 -21.88 -1.50
CA LEU A 191 -16.69 -21.63 -1.13
C LEU A 191 -16.53 -20.26 -0.45
N ASP A 192 -17.16 -19.21 -0.99
CA ASP A 192 -17.18 -17.88 -0.38
C ASP A 192 -17.75 -17.93 1.05
N GLN A 193 -18.89 -18.59 1.24
CA GLN A 193 -19.48 -18.74 2.57
C GLN A 193 -18.57 -19.55 3.50
N ARG A 194 -17.90 -20.61 3.01
CA ARG A 194 -16.96 -21.39 3.82
C ARG A 194 -15.78 -20.53 4.30
N LEU A 195 -15.14 -19.78 3.40
CA LEU A 195 -14.00 -18.91 3.73
C LEU A 195 -14.41 -17.77 4.67
N LYS A 196 -15.61 -17.20 4.48
CA LYS A 196 -16.20 -16.22 5.40
C LYS A 196 -16.47 -16.75 6.81
N ASN A 197 -16.44 -18.06 7.04
CA ASN A 197 -16.64 -18.64 8.36
C ASN A 197 -15.39 -19.36 8.91
N ASP A 198 -14.27 -19.30 8.18
CA ASP A 198 -13.06 -20.03 8.55
C ASP A 198 -12.25 -19.29 9.62
N GLN A 199 -12.32 -19.79 10.85
CA GLN A 199 -11.66 -19.23 12.04
C GLN A 199 -10.23 -19.74 12.27
N HIS A 200 -9.65 -20.53 11.37
CA HIS A 200 -8.29 -21.02 11.58
C HIS A 200 -7.29 -19.88 11.53
N HIS A 201 -6.40 -19.84 12.52
CA HIS A 201 -5.36 -18.83 12.64
C HIS A 201 -4.11 -19.17 11.84
N LEU A 202 -3.47 -18.14 11.29
CA LEU A 202 -2.16 -18.20 10.67
C LEU A 202 -1.38 -16.91 10.93
N GLU A 203 -0.06 -17.02 10.96
CA GLU A 203 0.83 -15.88 11.07
C GLU A 203 1.29 -15.42 9.68
N ILE A 204 1.00 -14.17 9.34
CA ILE A 204 1.46 -13.55 8.09
C ILE A 204 2.61 -12.60 8.42
N TYR A 205 3.73 -12.75 7.72
CA TYR A 205 4.79 -11.75 7.75
C TYR A 205 4.36 -10.53 6.92
N GLN A 206 4.08 -9.44 7.60
CA GLN A 206 3.63 -8.17 7.02
C GLN A 206 4.40 -7.03 7.69
N ASP A 207 4.95 -6.13 6.88
CA ASP A 207 5.67 -4.94 7.35
C ASP A 207 6.68 -5.25 8.48
N GLY A 208 7.40 -6.37 8.36
CA GLY A 208 8.47 -6.76 9.28
C GLY A 208 8.10 -7.51 10.55
N ASN A 209 6.81 -7.76 10.75
CA ASN A 209 6.28 -8.41 11.93
C ASN A 209 5.36 -9.56 11.53
N PHE A 210 5.23 -10.54 12.42
CA PHE A 210 4.14 -11.50 12.31
C PHE A 210 2.87 -10.88 12.85
N VAL A 211 1.83 -10.92 12.02
CA VAL A 211 0.48 -10.52 12.41
C VAL A 211 -0.39 -11.77 12.32
N SER A 212 -1.13 -12.03 13.40
CA SER A 212 -2.07 -13.15 13.45
C SER A 212 -3.37 -12.76 12.75
N TYR A 213 -3.76 -13.57 11.78
CA TYR A 213 -5.02 -13.47 11.07
C TYR A 213 -5.80 -14.76 11.20
N THR A 214 -7.12 -14.70 11.06
CA THR A 214 -7.91 -15.86 10.62
C THR A 214 -8.01 -15.90 9.10
N VAL A 215 -8.33 -17.06 8.52
CA VAL A 215 -8.62 -17.16 7.08
C VAL A 215 -9.78 -16.23 6.68
N GLN A 216 -10.83 -16.13 7.52
CA GLN A 216 -11.94 -15.20 7.32
C GLN A 216 -11.47 -13.73 7.25
N GLU A 217 -10.56 -13.33 8.14
CA GLU A 217 -10.01 -11.97 8.15
C GLU A 217 -9.23 -11.67 6.88
N LEU A 218 -8.41 -12.61 6.38
CA LEU A 218 -7.68 -12.45 5.12
C LEU A 218 -8.62 -12.42 3.90
N TRP A 219 -9.67 -13.25 3.90
CA TRP A 219 -10.64 -13.31 2.81
C TRP A 219 -11.43 -12.01 2.64
N GLN A 220 -11.66 -11.29 3.75
CA GLN A 220 -12.43 -10.04 3.79
C GLN A 220 -11.55 -8.84 4.13
N VAL A 221 -10.25 -8.95 3.90
CA VAL A 221 -9.31 -7.92 4.36
C VAL A 221 -9.53 -6.61 3.63
N GLN A 222 -9.51 -5.52 4.38
CA GLN A 222 -9.59 -4.20 3.77
C GLN A 222 -8.30 -3.91 2.99
N THR A 223 -8.46 -3.60 1.71
CA THR A 223 -7.37 -3.11 0.87
C THR A 223 -7.51 -1.60 0.67
N LEU A 224 -6.38 -0.92 0.68
CA LEU A 224 -6.24 0.49 0.35
C LEU A 224 -5.34 0.56 -0.87
N ALA A 225 -5.90 0.89 -2.02
CA ALA A 225 -5.14 1.05 -3.25
C ALA A 225 -4.76 2.52 -3.42
N PHE A 226 -3.48 2.80 -3.67
CA PHE A 226 -2.99 4.16 -3.85
C PHE A 226 -2.17 4.36 -5.13
N TRP A 227 -2.20 5.59 -5.63
CA TRP A 227 -1.48 6.07 -6.80
C TRP A 227 -1.09 7.53 -6.62
N SER A 228 0.03 7.94 -7.21
CA SER A 228 0.53 9.31 -7.16
C SER A 228 0.78 9.82 -8.58
N GLU A 229 0.37 11.05 -8.85
CA GLU A 229 0.52 11.70 -10.15
C GLU A 229 0.88 13.17 -9.99
N GLN A 230 1.67 13.70 -10.93
CA GLN A 230 1.95 15.13 -11.02
C GLN A 230 0.80 15.85 -11.69
N MET A 231 0.30 16.92 -11.08
CA MET A 231 -0.77 17.75 -11.59
C MET A 231 -0.45 19.24 -11.43
N ASN A 232 -1.16 20.08 -12.17
CA ASN A 232 -1.02 21.52 -12.05
C ASN A 232 -2.20 22.13 -11.30
N ILE A 233 -1.91 22.87 -10.23
CA ILE A 233 -2.85 23.82 -9.62
C ILE A 233 -2.43 25.20 -10.10
N LYS A 234 -3.20 25.75 -11.05
CA LYS A 234 -2.82 26.99 -11.76
C LYS A 234 -1.44 26.82 -12.45
N ASP A 235 -0.46 27.60 -12.02
CA ASP A 235 0.93 27.66 -12.47
C ASP A 235 1.89 26.85 -11.57
N MET A 236 1.37 26.14 -10.57
CA MET A 236 2.15 25.33 -9.63
C MET A 236 2.02 23.85 -9.96
N GLU A 237 3.15 23.19 -10.20
CA GLU A 237 3.23 21.73 -10.27
C GLU A 237 3.19 21.17 -8.84
N VAL A 238 2.29 20.21 -8.61
CA VAL A 238 2.11 19.54 -7.33
C VAL A 238 1.98 18.05 -7.55
N GLU A 239 2.55 17.30 -6.63
CA GLU A 239 2.33 15.87 -6.58
C GLU A 239 1.09 15.57 -5.75
N ILE A 240 0.19 14.76 -6.30
CA ILE A 240 -1.05 14.35 -5.63
C ILE A 240 -1.04 12.85 -5.44
N THR A 241 -1.13 12.40 -4.20
CA THR A 241 -1.30 10.98 -3.85
C THR A 241 -2.75 10.73 -3.46
N VAL A 242 -3.40 9.80 -4.15
CA VAL A 242 -4.79 9.39 -3.91
C VAL A 242 -4.80 7.95 -3.42
N ALA A 243 -5.55 7.67 -2.35
CA ALA A 243 -5.84 6.30 -1.92
C ALA A 243 -7.33 6.04 -1.73
N SER A 244 -7.76 4.83 -2.01
CA SER A 244 -9.17 4.45 -1.94
C SER A 244 -9.35 3.03 -1.41
N THR A 245 -10.48 2.85 -0.74
CA THR A 245 -11.01 1.56 -0.30
C THR A 245 -12.15 1.14 -1.23
N GLU A 246 -12.74 -0.04 -0.97
CA GLU A 246 -13.97 -0.46 -1.65
C GLU A 246 -15.16 0.48 -1.37
N GLU A 247 -15.14 1.24 -0.27
CA GLU A 247 -16.19 2.20 0.08
C GLU A 247 -16.01 3.59 -0.56
N GLY A 248 -14.82 3.87 -1.10
CA GLY A 248 -14.51 5.14 -1.78
C GLY A 248 -13.18 5.77 -1.38
N LEU A 249 -13.03 7.05 -1.76
CA LEU A 249 -11.83 7.87 -1.55
C LEU A 249 -11.59 8.07 -0.04
N CYS A 250 -10.41 7.65 0.43
CA CYS A 250 -10.06 7.72 1.85
C CYS A 250 -8.82 8.58 2.13
N TRP A 251 -8.02 8.89 1.09
CA TRP A 251 -6.84 9.73 1.18
C TRP A 251 -6.66 10.58 -0.07
N LEU A 252 -6.32 11.85 0.10
CA LEU A 252 -5.82 12.75 -0.92
C LEU A 252 -4.79 13.69 -0.28
N GLY A 253 -3.53 13.40 -0.59
CA GLY A 253 -2.34 14.11 -0.11
C GLY A 253 -1.72 15.00 -1.16
N LEU A 254 -1.02 16.04 -0.73
CA LEU A 254 -0.47 17.12 -1.58
C LEU A 254 1.05 17.35 -1.34
N GLY A 255 1.73 16.39 -0.72
CA GLY A 255 3.17 16.40 -0.48
C GLY A 255 3.97 15.58 -1.50
N SER A 256 5.29 15.54 -1.33
CA SER A 256 6.18 14.70 -2.15
C SER A 256 5.80 13.22 -2.02
N MET A 257 6.01 12.42 -3.09
CA MET A 257 5.67 11.00 -3.12
C MET A 257 6.09 10.25 -1.85
N VAL A 258 7.33 10.48 -1.43
CA VAL A 258 7.98 9.74 -0.35
C VAL A 258 7.37 10.09 1.00
N GLU A 259 7.15 11.38 1.26
CA GLU A 259 6.57 11.86 2.52
C GLU A 259 5.10 11.49 2.62
N GLU A 260 4.38 11.59 1.51
CA GLU A 260 2.95 11.32 1.44
C GLU A 260 2.67 9.82 1.57
N GLU A 261 3.46 8.95 0.92
CA GLU A 261 3.37 7.50 1.09
C GLU A 261 3.65 7.11 2.55
N GLN A 262 4.64 7.72 3.21
CA GLN A 262 4.93 7.45 4.62
C GLN A 262 3.79 7.90 5.55
N SER A 263 3.19 9.05 5.26
CA SER A 263 2.05 9.59 6.00
C SER A 263 0.82 8.71 5.84
N LEU A 264 0.53 8.28 4.61
CA LEU A 264 -0.53 7.33 4.29
C LEU A 264 -0.31 5.98 5.00
N ARG A 265 0.90 5.44 4.99
CA ARG A 265 1.25 4.20 5.74
C ARG A 265 0.96 4.34 7.23
N THR A 266 1.36 5.47 7.82
CA THR A 266 1.13 5.74 9.24
C THR A 266 -0.36 5.87 9.57
N TRP A 267 -1.11 6.57 8.71
CA TRP A 267 -2.55 6.72 8.84
C TRP A 267 -3.29 5.39 8.66
N ALA A 268 -2.91 4.60 7.65
CA ALA A 268 -3.48 3.29 7.37
C ALA A 268 -3.24 2.31 8.53
N ALA A 269 -2.02 2.26 9.09
CA ALA A 269 -1.73 1.42 10.24
C ALA A 269 -2.59 1.75 11.48
N ARG A 270 -2.97 3.03 11.65
CA ARG A 270 -3.84 3.47 12.74
C ARG A 270 -5.30 3.06 12.55
N TRP A 271 -5.83 3.26 11.35
CA TRP A 271 -7.27 3.11 11.09
C TRP A 271 -7.65 1.75 10.50
N PHE A 272 -6.70 1.09 9.85
CA PHE A 272 -6.81 -0.23 9.24
C PHE A 272 -5.63 -1.11 9.71
N PRO A 273 -5.52 -1.43 11.02
CA PRO A 273 -4.37 -2.14 11.58
C PRO A 273 -4.15 -3.56 11.01
N LYS A 274 -5.19 -4.13 10.39
CA LYS A 274 -5.18 -5.42 9.68
C LYS A 274 -5.34 -5.27 8.17
N GLY A 275 -5.33 -4.04 7.66
CA GLY A 275 -5.49 -3.75 6.23
C GLY A 275 -4.18 -3.83 5.46
N PHE A 276 -4.30 -3.84 4.13
CA PHE A 276 -3.16 -3.84 3.22
C PHE A 276 -3.14 -2.58 2.37
N LEU A 277 -2.01 -1.86 2.40
CA LEU A 277 -1.76 -0.73 1.52
C LEU A 277 -1.06 -1.22 0.25
N ILE A 278 -1.72 -1.08 -0.90
CA ILE A 278 -1.29 -1.63 -2.18
C ILE A 278 -1.01 -0.47 -3.15
N ARG A 279 0.19 -0.46 -3.73
CA ARG A 279 0.49 0.45 -4.83
C ARG A 279 0.01 -0.19 -6.13
N LYS A 280 -1.00 0.39 -6.78
CA LYS A 280 -1.46 -0.08 -8.10
C LYS A 280 -0.64 0.58 -9.22
N ARG A 281 -0.74 0.07 -10.45
CA ARG A 281 -0.11 0.66 -11.65
C ARG A 281 -0.99 1.69 -12.37
N GLU A 282 -2.27 1.73 -12.03
CA GLU A 282 -3.22 2.66 -12.63
C GLU A 282 -3.90 3.52 -11.55
N PRO A 283 -4.22 4.78 -11.88
CA PRO A 283 -4.86 5.71 -10.97
C PRO A 283 -6.25 5.22 -10.56
N ASN A 284 -6.72 5.72 -9.40
CA ASN A 284 -8.15 5.90 -9.17
C ASN A 284 -8.66 6.82 -10.30
N THR A 285 -9.09 6.21 -11.41
CA THR A 285 -9.27 6.87 -12.69
C THR A 285 -10.33 7.95 -12.57
N GLU A 286 -11.39 7.66 -11.82
CA GLU A 286 -12.47 8.61 -11.57
C GLU A 286 -12.03 9.76 -10.65
N ALA A 287 -11.25 9.49 -9.60
CA ALA A 287 -10.77 10.55 -8.73
C ALA A 287 -9.81 11.50 -9.45
N PHE A 288 -8.84 10.97 -10.20
CA PHE A 288 -7.91 11.80 -10.96
C PHE A 288 -8.60 12.53 -12.12
N ARG A 289 -9.59 11.92 -12.78
CA ARG A 289 -10.43 12.60 -13.79
C ARG A 289 -11.16 13.80 -13.18
N GLN A 290 -11.88 13.61 -12.08
CA GLN A 290 -12.60 14.71 -11.43
C GLN A 290 -11.64 15.76 -10.84
N LEU A 291 -10.48 15.37 -10.30
CA LEU A 291 -9.46 16.31 -9.86
C LEU A 291 -8.95 17.17 -11.01
N GLN A 292 -8.64 16.57 -12.16
CA GLN A 292 -8.23 17.32 -13.34
C GLN A 292 -9.33 18.26 -13.84
N GLU A 293 -10.58 17.81 -13.86
CA GLU A 293 -11.72 18.66 -14.23
C GLU A 293 -11.93 19.81 -13.24
N TYR A 294 -11.74 19.56 -11.95
CA TYR A 294 -11.83 20.57 -10.89
C TYR A 294 -10.72 21.61 -11.02
N LEU A 295 -9.47 21.16 -11.15
CA LEU A 295 -8.28 22.02 -11.27
C LEU A 295 -8.28 22.85 -12.57
N THR A 296 -9.03 22.41 -13.59
CA THR A 296 -9.26 23.16 -14.83
C THR A 296 -10.56 23.97 -14.83
N GLY A 297 -11.31 23.98 -13.72
CA GLY A 297 -12.54 24.74 -13.54
C GLY A 297 -13.76 24.20 -14.31
N LYS A 298 -13.70 22.97 -14.83
CA LYS A 298 -14.79 22.32 -15.57
C LYS A 298 -15.91 21.83 -14.65
N ILE A 299 -15.57 21.37 -13.45
CA ILE A 299 -16.51 21.00 -12.40
C ILE A 299 -16.26 21.83 -11.14
N LYS A 300 -17.29 21.95 -10.30
CA LYS A 300 -17.23 22.66 -9.01
C LYS A 300 -17.47 21.75 -7.81
N ASP A 301 -18.06 20.58 -8.05
CA ASP A 301 -18.45 19.60 -7.05
C ASP A 301 -17.93 18.23 -7.44
N PHE A 302 -17.51 17.46 -6.44
CA PHE A 302 -17.09 16.07 -6.61
C PHE A 302 -18.26 15.13 -6.38
N SER A 303 -18.37 14.10 -7.21
CA SER A 303 -19.37 13.02 -7.06
C SER A 303 -18.77 11.70 -6.58
N ILE A 304 -17.47 11.69 -6.26
CA ILE A 304 -16.74 10.51 -5.77
C ILE A 304 -17.23 10.19 -4.34
N PRO A 305 -17.70 8.95 -4.08
CA PRO A 305 -17.95 8.51 -2.71
C PRO A 305 -16.71 8.58 -1.82
N LEU A 306 -16.92 8.96 -0.56
CA LEU A 306 -15.86 9.19 0.41
C LEU A 306 -15.94 8.17 1.54
N HIS A 307 -14.81 7.54 1.87
CA HIS A 307 -14.65 6.74 3.07
C HIS A 307 -13.83 7.54 4.09
N GLN A 308 -14.51 8.40 4.84
CA GLN A 308 -13.88 9.21 5.88
C GLN A 308 -13.71 8.41 7.17
N VAL A 309 -12.47 8.23 7.63
CA VAL A 309 -12.17 7.58 8.91
C VAL A 309 -11.49 8.56 9.85
N GLY A 310 -12.07 8.74 11.04
CA GLY A 310 -11.63 9.73 12.01
C GLY A 310 -12.37 9.60 13.34
N THR A 311 -11.97 10.42 14.31
CA THR A 311 -12.71 10.56 15.57
C THR A 311 -14.11 11.14 15.30
N PRO A 312 -15.11 10.91 16.18
CA PRO A 312 -16.45 11.45 15.99
C PRO A 312 -16.47 12.98 15.78
N PHE A 313 -15.61 13.71 16.48
CA PHE A 313 -15.48 15.16 16.31
C PHE A 313 -14.88 15.55 14.95
N GLN A 314 -13.85 14.83 14.48
CA GLN A 314 -13.26 15.05 13.16
C GLN A 314 -14.30 14.83 12.05
N LEU A 315 -15.05 13.72 12.10
CA LEU A 315 -16.10 13.42 11.14
C LEU A 315 -17.19 14.50 11.09
N GLN A 316 -17.60 15.04 12.26
CA GLN A 316 -18.53 16.17 12.31
C GLN A 316 -17.97 17.43 11.65
N VAL A 317 -16.71 17.77 11.92
CA VAL A 317 -16.05 18.92 11.28
C VAL A 317 -15.97 18.73 9.77
N TRP A 318 -15.48 17.58 9.28
CA TRP A 318 -15.34 17.31 7.85
C TRP A 318 -16.67 17.31 7.11
N LYS A 319 -17.75 16.83 7.75
CA LYS A 319 -19.11 16.95 7.23
C LYS A 319 -19.56 18.41 7.07
N GLU A 320 -19.18 19.29 7.99
CA GLU A 320 -19.43 20.73 7.84
C GLU A 320 -18.56 21.39 6.77
N LEU A 321 -17.33 20.90 6.55
CA LEU A 321 -16.48 21.39 5.46
C LEU A 321 -17.12 21.12 4.09
N LEU A 322 -17.68 19.93 3.88
CA LEU A 322 -18.39 19.58 2.63
C LEU A 322 -19.60 20.48 2.33
N ARG A 323 -20.12 21.21 3.32
CA ARG A 323 -21.23 22.17 3.16
C ARG A 323 -20.77 23.55 2.72
N ILE A 324 -19.46 23.80 2.59
CA ILE A 324 -18.93 25.09 2.14
C ILE A 324 -18.92 25.08 0.60
N PRO A 325 -19.73 25.92 -0.07
CA PRO A 325 -19.81 25.94 -1.54
C PRO A 325 -18.49 26.35 -2.20
N TYR A 326 -18.31 25.97 -3.47
CA TYR A 326 -17.22 26.44 -4.32
C TYR A 326 -17.20 27.97 -4.38
N GLY A 327 -16.04 28.59 -4.16
CA GLY A 327 -15.87 30.05 -4.20
C GLY A 327 -16.28 30.77 -2.91
N GLU A 328 -16.76 30.03 -1.90
CA GLU A 328 -17.08 30.57 -0.58
C GLU A 328 -16.07 30.13 0.48
N THR A 329 -15.95 30.93 1.54
CA THR A 329 -15.14 30.59 2.72
C THR A 329 -15.95 30.65 4.00
N ARG A 330 -15.46 29.99 5.04
CA ARG A 330 -15.98 30.09 6.41
C ARG A 330 -14.83 30.32 7.37
N SER A 331 -15.09 30.97 8.51
CA SER A 331 -14.10 31.06 9.57
C SER A 331 -14.08 29.80 10.42
N TYR A 332 -12.96 29.53 11.09
CA TYR A 332 -12.89 28.48 12.12
C TYR A 332 -13.97 28.64 13.20
N GLY A 333 -14.39 29.87 13.49
CA GLY A 333 -15.50 30.18 14.41
C GLY A 333 -16.86 29.75 13.90
N ASP A 334 -17.11 29.92 12.60
CA ASP A 334 -18.38 29.54 11.98
C ASP A 334 -18.56 28.02 12.01
N ILE A 335 -17.49 27.28 11.66
CA ILE A 335 -17.50 25.81 11.74
C ILE A 335 -17.66 25.36 13.19
N ALA A 336 -16.94 25.97 14.13
CA ALA A 336 -17.04 25.66 15.56
C ALA A 336 -18.46 25.83 16.10
N ALA A 337 -19.15 26.91 15.69
CA ALA A 337 -20.55 27.14 16.05
C ALA A 337 -21.48 26.09 15.45
N ARG A 338 -21.29 25.70 14.19
CA ARG A 338 -22.11 24.69 13.49
C ARG A 338 -21.97 23.28 14.07
N VAL A 339 -20.78 22.91 14.52
CA VAL A 339 -20.54 21.62 15.20
C VAL A 339 -20.92 21.62 16.69
N GLY A 340 -21.64 22.66 17.16
CA GLY A 340 -22.14 22.72 18.54
C GLY A 340 -21.08 23.06 19.59
N ASN A 341 -19.89 23.54 19.17
CA ASN A 341 -18.83 23.98 20.09
C ASN A 341 -18.32 25.38 19.72
N PRO A 342 -19.07 26.46 20.00
CA PRO A 342 -18.72 27.83 19.57
C PRO A 342 -17.35 28.35 20.06
N LYS A 343 -16.80 27.77 21.14
CA LYS A 343 -15.47 28.09 21.69
C LYS A 343 -14.36 27.15 21.20
N GLY A 344 -14.70 26.25 20.28
CA GLY A 344 -13.85 25.15 19.80
C GLY A 344 -12.99 25.48 18.58
N GLN A 345 -12.70 26.75 18.27
CA GLN A 345 -12.00 27.12 17.03
C GLN A 345 -10.65 26.42 16.87
N ARG A 346 -9.87 26.27 17.96
CA ARG A 346 -8.60 25.55 17.93
C ARG A 346 -8.79 24.05 17.65
N ALA A 347 -9.81 23.44 18.23
CA ALA A 347 -10.15 22.04 17.99
C ALA A 347 -10.56 21.82 16.52
N VAL A 348 -11.37 22.72 15.96
CA VAL A 348 -11.70 22.71 14.53
C VAL A 348 -10.43 22.87 13.68
N GLY A 349 -9.53 23.79 14.03
CA GLY A 349 -8.25 23.96 13.32
C GLY A 349 -7.42 22.67 13.28
N MET A 350 -7.32 21.96 14.41
CA MET A 350 -6.65 20.66 14.46
C MET A 350 -7.37 19.59 13.64
N ALA A 351 -8.71 19.54 13.68
CA ALA A 351 -9.49 18.60 12.86
C ALA A 351 -9.36 18.92 11.35
N ASN A 352 -9.30 20.19 10.97
CA ASN A 352 -9.09 20.66 9.60
C ASN A 352 -7.71 20.26 9.08
N ASN A 353 -6.67 20.38 9.92
CA ASN A 353 -5.31 19.95 9.59
C ASN A 353 -5.15 18.43 9.47
N GLN A 354 -6.04 17.67 10.11
CA GLN A 354 -6.04 16.20 10.09
C GLN A 354 -7.00 15.64 9.03
N ASN A 355 -7.51 16.48 8.12
CA ASN A 355 -8.33 16.03 7.00
C ASN A 355 -7.50 15.14 6.06
N PRO A 356 -7.83 13.84 5.92
CA PRO A 356 -7.07 12.94 5.07
C PRO A 356 -7.38 13.11 3.57
N ILE A 357 -8.46 13.81 3.21
CA ILE A 357 -8.95 13.91 1.83
C ILE A 357 -8.93 15.39 1.42
N GLY A 358 -7.74 15.93 1.17
CA GLY A 358 -7.57 17.33 0.72
C GLY A 358 -8.32 17.63 -0.58
N ILE A 359 -8.55 18.91 -0.88
CA ILE A 359 -9.31 19.43 -2.04
C ILE A 359 -10.79 19.02 -2.04
N VAL A 360 -11.08 17.72 -2.07
CA VAL A 360 -12.42 17.12 -2.12
C VAL A 360 -13.19 17.35 -0.82
N VAL A 361 -12.56 17.14 0.34
CA VAL A 361 -13.05 17.73 1.60
C VAL A 361 -12.38 19.10 1.74
N PRO A 362 -13.12 20.21 1.56
CA PRO A 362 -12.50 21.49 1.20
C PRO A 362 -11.98 22.25 2.43
N CYS A 363 -10.96 21.71 3.10
CA CYS A 363 -10.32 22.31 4.27
C CYS A 363 -9.57 23.62 3.95
N HIS A 364 -9.26 23.88 2.68
CA HIS A 364 -8.69 25.15 2.19
C HIS A 364 -9.70 26.30 2.21
N ARG A 365 -11.02 26.02 2.21
CA ARG A 365 -12.08 27.04 2.31
C ARG A 365 -12.29 27.61 3.72
N VAL A 366 -11.55 27.11 4.72
CA VAL A 366 -11.61 27.62 6.10
C VAL A 366 -10.46 28.58 6.38
N ILE A 367 -10.76 29.82 6.75
CA ILE A 367 -9.77 30.90 6.95
C ILE A 367 -9.92 31.60 8.30
N GLY A 368 -8.95 32.46 8.64
CA GLY A 368 -9.05 33.33 9.82
C GLY A 368 -10.20 34.33 9.68
N LYS A 369 -10.81 34.75 10.79
CA LYS A 369 -11.92 35.73 10.78
C LYS A 369 -11.55 37.08 10.16
N ASN A 370 -10.27 37.44 10.21
CA ASN A 370 -9.69 38.63 9.59
C ASN A 370 -9.28 38.41 8.11
N GLY A 371 -9.64 37.28 7.51
CA GLY A 371 -9.24 36.93 6.15
C GLY A 371 -7.85 36.28 6.04
N SER A 372 -7.12 36.09 7.14
CA SER A 372 -5.77 35.52 7.07
C SER A 372 -5.79 34.05 6.66
N LEU A 373 -4.97 33.70 5.67
CA LEU A 373 -4.66 32.31 5.34
C LEU A 373 -3.76 31.74 6.43
N THR A 374 -4.27 30.76 7.16
CA THR A 374 -3.53 30.05 8.21
C THR A 374 -3.86 28.57 8.12
N GLY A 375 -2.88 27.72 8.42
CA GLY A 375 -3.03 26.28 8.55
C GLY A 375 -3.57 25.58 7.30
N TYR A 376 -2.70 24.85 6.61
CA TYR A 376 -3.09 23.92 5.56
C TYR A 376 -2.06 22.81 5.49
N ALA A 377 -2.51 21.55 5.50
CA ALA A 377 -1.61 20.40 5.48
C ALA A 377 -0.75 20.39 4.20
N GLY A 378 -1.30 20.81 3.06
CA GLY A 378 -0.55 20.98 1.80
C GLY A 378 0.23 22.29 1.67
N GLY A 379 0.37 23.11 2.71
CA GLY A 379 1.07 24.40 2.63
C GLY A 379 0.21 25.58 2.16
N LEU A 380 0.60 26.80 2.55
CA LEU A 380 -0.20 28.00 2.31
C LEU A 380 -0.27 28.38 0.82
N ASP A 381 0.78 28.11 0.05
CA ASP A 381 0.83 28.42 -1.38
C ASP A 381 -0.25 27.64 -2.16
N ILE A 382 -0.42 26.34 -1.86
CA ILE A 382 -1.47 25.53 -2.47
C ILE A 382 -2.86 26.05 -2.07
N LYS A 383 -3.05 26.41 -0.79
CA LYS A 383 -4.32 26.96 -0.30
C LYS A 383 -4.69 28.25 -1.02
N GLU A 384 -3.73 29.15 -1.25
CA GLU A 384 -3.94 30.39 -2.00
C GLU A 384 -4.35 30.10 -3.44
N ARG A 385 -3.63 29.23 -4.16
CA ARG A 385 -3.96 28.87 -5.56
C ARG A 385 -5.30 28.17 -5.70
N LEU A 386 -5.70 27.33 -4.75
CA LEU A 386 -7.04 26.74 -4.74
C LEU A 386 -8.11 27.82 -4.55
N LEU A 387 -7.91 28.80 -3.66
CA LEU A 387 -8.85 29.91 -3.46
C LEU A 387 -8.90 30.86 -4.67
N GLU A 388 -7.79 31.07 -5.38
CA GLU A 388 -7.75 31.79 -6.66
C GLU A 388 -8.43 31.03 -7.80
N LEU A 389 -8.28 29.71 -7.85
CA LEU A 389 -9.01 28.84 -8.79
C LEU A 389 -10.52 28.95 -8.56
N GLU A 390 -10.91 29.00 -7.30
CA GLU A 390 -12.31 29.16 -6.91
C GLU A 390 -12.85 30.59 -7.08
N GLY A 391 -12.00 31.55 -7.42
CA GLY A 391 -12.37 32.95 -7.63
C GLY A 391 -12.63 33.75 -6.36
N PHE A 392 -12.26 33.21 -5.19
CA PHE A 392 -12.33 33.91 -3.91
C PHE A 392 -11.25 34.98 -3.80
N ILE A 393 -10.01 34.62 -4.17
CA ILE A 393 -8.90 35.55 -4.31
C ILE A 393 -8.86 36.02 -5.77
N ARG A 394 -8.76 37.34 -5.96
CA ARG A 394 -8.57 37.95 -7.28
C ARG A 394 -7.13 38.44 -7.37
N THR A 395 -6.34 37.80 -8.23
CA THR A 395 -5.01 38.27 -8.68
C THR A 395 -5.14 39.30 -9.77
#